data_AF-A0A7S2Q7I4-F1
#
_entry.id   AF-A0A7S2Q7I4-F1
#
_cell.length_a   1.000
_cell.length_b   1.000
_cell.length_c   1.000
_cell.angle_alpha   90.00
_cell.angle_beta   90.00
_cell.angle_gamma   90.00
#
_symmetry.space_group_name_H-M   'P 1'
#
loop_
_entity.id
_entity.type
_entity.pdbx_description
1 polymer ?
#
loop_
_entity_poly.entity_id
_entity_poly.type
_entity_poly.pdbx_seq_one_letter_code
_entity_poly.pdbx_strand_id
1 'polypeptide(L)'
;RAQRRQPVRPGGHVRAPRRGRGRGAMWLVSVLNEIKKETSGSNRLHAEHLFKLNEAVFNLPEEDNVDDKLTLKLFQCVEKIRQDYMTNKYDDADSNFFYDYLALLGTMQNQHFFTPKQTDKMLVWIKEVADNPPSPHAPAQPEPKAKAKAK
;
A
#
# COMPACT_ATOMS: atom_id res chain seq x y z
N ARG A 1 -62.18 -36.52 -5.03
CA ARG A 1 -62.15 -35.22 -4.31
C ARG A 1 -60.74 -35.04 -3.76
N ALA A 2 -59.85 -34.41 -4.53
CA ALA A 2 -58.42 -34.32 -4.26
C ALA A 2 -58.11 -33.12 -3.33
N GLN A 3 -57.43 -33.36 -2.21
CA GLN A 3 -56.91 -32.29 -1.35
C GLN A 3 -55.55 -31.81 -1.85
N ARG A 4 -55.45 -30.50 -2.05
CA ARG A 4 -54.29 -29.75 -2.55
C ARG A 4 -53.10 -29.86 -1.59
N ARG A 5 -51.93 -30.22 -2.13
CA ARG A 5 -50.63 -30.04 -1.47
C ARG A 5 -50.23 -28.55 -1.53
N GLN A 6 -49.88 -27.98 -0.38
CA GLN A 6 -49.26 -26.65 -0.26
C GLN A 6 -47.78 -26.73 -0.67
N PRO A 7 -47.22 -25.76 -1.41
CA PRO A 7 -45.80 -25.71 -1.71
C PRO A 7 -44.98 -25.15 -0.53
N VAL A 8 -43.95 -25.88 -0.14
CA VAL A 8 -42.93 -25.46 0.83
C VAL A 8 -42.03 -24.42 0.16
N ARG A 9 -41.92 -23.22 0.75
CA ARG A 9 -41.03 -22.16 0.23
C ARG A 9 -39.56 -22.47 0.56
N PRO A 10 -38.61 -22.23 -0.36
CA PRO A 10 -37.20 -22.50 -0.13
C PRO A 10 -36.55 -21.44 0.76
N GLY A 11 -35.49 -21.87 1.45
CA GLY A 11 -34.81 -21.19 2.56
C GLY A 11 -34.48 -19.72 2.33
N GLY A 12 -34.85 -18.91 3.32
CA GLY A 12 -34.32 -17.57 3.50
C GLY A 12 -32.82 -17.65 3.77
N HIS A 13 -32.02 -17.04 2.91
CA HIS A 13 -30.62 -16.78 3.18
C HIS A 13 -30.50 -15.90 4.41
N VAL A 14 -30.05 -16.48 5.52
CA VAL A 14 -29.53 -15.73 6.66
C VAL A 14 -28.27 -15.02 6.17
N ARG A 15 -28.42 -13.75 5.78
CA ARG A 15 -27.29 -12.86 5.57
C ARG A 15 -26.56 -12.77 6.91
N ALA A 16 -25.37 -13.36 6.97
CA ALA A 16 -24.47 -13.21 8.10
C ALA A 16 -24.29 -11.71 8.42
N PRO A 17 -24.21 -11.33 9.70
CA PRO A 17 -23.95 -9.95 10.08
C PRO A 17 -22.63 -9.52 9.43
N ARG A 18 -22.70 -8.43 8.66
CA ARG A 18 -21.49 -7.74 8.18
C ARG A 18 -20.71 -7.33 9.41
N ARG A 19 -19.66 -8.07 9.76
CA ARG A 19 -18.63 -7.62 10.71
C ARG A 19 -18.24 -6.21 10.27
N GLY A 20 -18.51 -5.22 11.13
CA GLY A 20 -18.20 -3.84 10.82
C GLY A 20 -16.73 -3.77 10.44
N ARG A 21 -16.41 -3.08 9.34
CA ARG A 21 -15.02 -2.71 9.05
C ARG A 21 -14.52 -1.97 10.29
N GLY A 22 -13.52 -2.52 10.96
CA GLY A 22 -12.97 -1.86 12.12
C GLY A 22 -12.25 -0.56 11.74
N ARG A 23 -12.00 0.25 12.76
CA ARG A 23 -11.51 1.62 12.59
C ARG A 23 -10.12 1.65 11.95
N GLY A 24 -9.28 0.64 12.19
CA GLY A 24 -7.96 0.53 11.58
C GLY A 24 -8.05 0.30 10.08
N ALA A 25 -8.88 -0.64 9.64
CA ALA A 25 -9.10 -0.91 8.21
C ALA A 25 -9.66 0.32 7.46
N MET A 26 -10.52 1.13 8.09
CA MET A 26 -11.01 2.37 7.50
C MET A 26 -9.91 3.43 7.34
N TRP A 27 -9.05 3.58 8.34
CA TRP A 27 -7.93 4.51 8.27
C TRP A 27 -6.92 4.10 7.21
N LEU A 28 -6.55 2.82 7.14
CA LEU A 28 -5.68 2.29 6.09
C LEU A 28 -6.22 2.59 4.69
N VAL A 29 -7.53 2.41 4.46
CA VAL A 29 -8.16 2.78 3.18
C VAL A 29 -8.04 4.28 2.89
N SER A 30 -8.18 5.13 3.90
CA SER A 30 -8.03 6.58 3.75
C SER A 30 -6.61 6.94 3.30
N VAL A 31 -5.59 6.39 3.98
CA VAL A 31 -4.18 6.62 3.64
C VAL A 31 -3.86 6.13 2.23
N LEU A 32 -4.32 4.93 1.86
CA LEU A 32 -4.12 4.42 0.49
C LEU A 32 -4.76 5.31 -0.58
N ASN A 33 -5.92 5.90 -0.30
CA ASN A 33 -6.58 6.80 -1.23
C ASN A 33 -5.88 8.17 -1.31
N GLU A 34 -5.36 8.68 -0.19
CA GLU A 34 -4.56 9.90 -0.12
C GLU A 34 -3.30 9.76 -0.97
N ILE A 35 -2.48 8.73 -0.71
CA ILE A 35 -1.27 8.43 -1.49
C ILE A 35 -1.60 8.29 -2.97
N LYS A 36 -2.67 7.55 -3.31
CA LYS A 36 -3.08 7.39 -4.71
C LYS A 36 -3.45 8.73 -5.33
N LYS A 37 -4.23 9.56 -4.64
CA LYS A 37 -4.69 10.86 -5.15
C LYS A 37 -3.51 11.80 -5.36
N GLU A 38 -2.61 11.91 -4.40
CA GLU A 38 -1.49 12.83 -4.44
C GLU A 38 -0.46 12.40 -5.49
N THR A 39 -0.11 11.11 -5.53
CA THR A 39 0.83 10.56 -6.53
C THR A 39 0.26 10.42 -7.95
N SER A 40 -1.01 10.77 -8.19
CA SER A 40 -1.62 10.73 -9.53
C SER A 40 -1.44 12.04 -10.32
N GLY A 41 -1.07 13.14 -9.65
CA GLY A 41 -1.18 14.50 -10.19
C GLY A 41 0.12 15.22 -10.52
N SER A 42 1.22 14.51 -10.83
CA SER A 42 2.60 15.04 -10.92
C SER A 42 3.29 15.29 -9.57
N ASN A 43 2.60 15.09 -8.45
CA ASN A 43 3.26 15.21 -7.15
C ASN A 43 4.15 13.97 -6.93
N ARG A 44 5.35 14.23 -6.42
CA ARG A 44 6.31 13.20 -6.08
C ARG A 44 5.86 12.49 -4.81
N LEU A 45 6.34 11.27 -4.64
CA LEU A 45 6.12 10.53 -3.41
C LEU A 45 7.00 11.11 -2.30
N HIS A 46 6.38 11.65 -1.25
CA HIS A 46 7.07 12.17 -0.06
C HIS A 46 7.23 11.13 1.06
N ALA A 47 8.19 11.35 1.97
CA ALA A 47 8.44 10.50 3.13
C ALA A 47 7.23 10.42 4.09
N GLU A 48 6.50 11.53 4.25
CA GLU A 48 5.27 11.58 5.08
C GLU A 48 4.23 10.52 4.65
N HIS A 49 4.12 10.24 3.36
CA HIS A 49 3.23 9.19 2.86
C HIS A 49 3.64 7.80 3.36
N LEU A 50 4.94 7.52 3.37
CA LEU A 50 5.48 6.25 3.84
C LEU A 50 5.28 6.10 5.34
N PHE A 51 5.54 7.18 6.10
CA PHE A 51 5.30 7.23 7.53
C PHE A 51 3.83 6.95 7.87
N LYS A 52 2.89 7.66 7.24
CA LYS A 52 1.44 7.44 7.45
C LYS A 52 1.02 6.02 7.10
N LEU A 53 1.55 5.46 6.01
CA LEU A 53 1.24 4.10 5.60
C LEU A 53 1.80 3.07 6.59
N ASN A 54 3.03 3.27 7.05
CA ASN A 54 3.67 2.41 8.04
C ASN A 54 2.87 2.41 9.34
N GLU A 55 2.49 3.59 9.85
CA GLU A 55 1.65 3.72 11.04
C GLU A 55 0.27 3.08 10.85
N ALA A 56 -0.34 3.21 9.67
CA ALA A 56 -1.65 2.61 9.38
C ALA A 56 -1.62 1.08 9.34
N VAL A 57 -0.51 0.49 8.90
CA VAL A 57 -0.33 -0.97 8.90
C VAL A 57 0.07 -1.45 10.29
N PHE A 58 0.98 -0.74 10.98
CA PHE A 58 1.47 -1.11 12.30
C PHE A 58 0.37 -1.07 13.38
N ASN A 59 -0.47 -0.03 13.36
CA ASN A 59 -1.56 0.15 14.32
C ASN A 59 -2.84 -0.59 13.93
N LEU A 60 -2.79 -1.48 12.94
CA LEU A 60 -3.95 -2.28 12.56
C LEU A 60 -4.26 -3.31 13.67
N PRO A 61 -5.46 -3.28 14.28
CA PRO A 61 -5.83 -4.28 15.27
C PRO A 61 -5.80 -5.69 14.68
N GLU A 62 -5.33 -6.70 15.42
CA GLU A 62 -5.32 -8.10 14.95
C GLU A 62 -6.74 -8.61 14.59
N GLU A 63 -7.76 -8.05 15.23
CA GLU A 63 -9.18 -8.34 15.00
C GLU A 63 -9.76 -7.65 13.75
N ASP A 64 -9.08 -6.62 13.22
CA ASP A 64 -9.46 -5.95 11.98
C ASP A 64 -9.09 -6.85 10.80
N ASN A 65 -10.11 -7.52 10.27
CA ASN A 65 -9.95 -8.37 9.10
C ASN A 65 -9.70 -7.49 7.86
N VAL A 66 -8.46 -7.51 7.35
CA VAL A 66 -8.12 -7.00 6.02
C VAL A 66 -8.61 -8.02 5.00
N ASP A 67 -9.56 -7.62 4.16
CA ASP A 67 -10.03 -8.49 3.08
C ASP A 67 -8.97 -8.60 1.97
N ASP A 68 -9.01 -9.69 1.19
CA ASP A 68 -8.05 -9.93 0.09
C ASP A 68 -7.96 -8.75 -0.88
N LYS A 69 -9.06 -8.01 -1.04
CA LYS A 69 -9.13 -6.82 -1.89
C LYS A 69 -8.30 -5.67 -1.32
N LEU A 70 -8.37 -5.43 -0.01
CA LEU A 70 -7.57 -4.41 0.66
C LEU A 70 -6.09 -4.83 0.73
N THR A 71 -5.81 -6.10 1.03
CA THR A 71 -4.45 -6.66 0.96
C THR A 71 -3.83 -6.44 -0.42
N LEU A 72 -4.56 -6.75 -1.49
CA LEU A 72 -4.07 -6.55 -2.86
C LEU A 72 -3.81 -5.07 -3.14
N LYS A 73 -4.70 -4.16 -2.71
CA LYS A 73 -4.51 -2.71 -2.89
C LYS A 73 -3.28 -2.20 -2.14
N LEU A 74 -3.09 -2.65 -0.89
CA LEU A 74 -1.93 -2.29 -0.09
C LEU A 74 -0.65 -2.78 -0.75
N PHE A 75 -0.63 -4.03 -1.21
CA PHE A 75 0.52 -4.58 -1.92
C PHE A 75 0.84 -3.83 -3.22
N GLN A 76 -0.18 -3.53 -4.03
CA GLN A 76 -0.03 -2.74 -5.26
C GLN A 76 0.48 -1.31 -4.98
N CYS A 77 0.04 -0.70 -3.88
CA CYS A 77 0.54 0.60 -3.46
C CYS A 77 2.04 0.54 -3.19
N VAL A 78 2.51 -0.50 -2.53
CA VAL A 78 3.94 -0.66 -2.20
C VAL A 78 4.77 -1.09 -3.40
N GLU A 79 4.22 -1.88 -4.33
CA GLU A 79 4.86 -2.13 -5.63
C GLU A 79 5.06 -0.81 -6.41
N LYS A 80 4.08 0.11 -6.37
CA LYS A 80 4.22 1.44 -6.97
C LYS A 80 5.30 2.26 -6.26
N ILE A 81 5.27 2.31 -4.92
CA ILE A 81 6.30 3.00 -4.11
C ILE A 81 7.70 2.50 -4.47
N ARG A 82 7.89 1.17 -4.59
CA ARG A 82 9.15 0.59 -5.04
C ARG A 82 9.56 1.09 -6.41
N GLN A 83 8.65 1.11 -7.38
CA GLN A 83 8.94 1.60 -8.73
C GLN A 83 9.36 3.07 -8.70
N ASP A 84 8.65 3.88 -7.92
CA ASP A 84 8.97 5.30 -7.76
C ASP A 84 10.34 5.48 -7.07
N TYR A 85 10.67 4.66 -6.07
CA TYR A 85 12.00 4.62 -5.44
C TYR A 85 13.11 4.23 -6.45
N MET A 86 12.92 3.14 -7.20
CA MET A 86 13.90 2.67 -8.20
C MET A 86 14.11 3.63 -9.37
N THR A 87 13.11 4.47 -9.67
CA THR A 87 13.18 5.46 -10.75
C THR A 87 13.51 6.87 -10.26
N ASN A 88 13.82 7.03 -8.97
CA ASN A 88 14.07 8.33 -8.33
C ASN A 88 12.92 9.35 -8.54
N LYS A 89 11.67 8.86 -8.55
CA LYS A 89 10.43 9.66 -8.64
C LYS A 89 9.84 9.94 -7.26
N TYR A 90 10.69 10.14 -6.27
CA TYR A 90 10.33 10.58 -4.93
C TYR A 90 10.89 11.97 -4.67
N ASP A 91 10.35 12.63 -3.65
CA ASP A 91 10.92 13.87 -3.18
C ASP A 91 12.02 13.56 -2.15
N ASP A 92 13.25 13.97 -2.48
CA ASP A 92 14.44 13.80 -1.64
C ASP A 92 14.72 15.04 -0.79
N ALA A 93 13.76 15.98 -0.72
CA ALA A 93 13.81 17.09 0.23
C ALA A 93 13.92 16.60 1.69
N ASP A 94 13.39 15.40 1.97
CA ASP A 94 13.46 14.75 3.27
C ASP A 94 14.49 13.62 3.26
N SER A 95 15.59 13.81 4.01
CA SER A 95 16.68 12.82 4.18
C SER A 95 16.25 11.48 4.81
N ASN A 96 14.97 11.33 5.15
CA ASN A 96 14.42 10.16 5.84
C ASN A 96 13.67 9.19 4.93
N PHE A 97 13.46 9.52 3.65
CA PHE A 97 12.67 8.68 2.73
C PHE A 97 13.15 7.23 2.68
N PHE A 98 14.48 7.02 2.64
CA PHE A 98 15.07 5.69 2.66
C PHE A 98 14.71 4.88 3.91
N TYR A 99 14.84 5.50 5.09
CA TYR A 99 14.57 4.85 6.36
C TYR A 99 13.09 4.54 6.52
N ASP A 100 12.22 5.46 6.11
CA ASP A 100 10.77 5.25 6.14
C ASP A 100 10.33 4.16 5.16
N TYR A 101 10.96 4.09 3.98
CA TYR A 101 10.70 3.02 3.01
C TYR A 101 11.15 1.66 3.54
N LEU A 102 12.34 1.58 4.14
CA LEU A 102 12.85 0.35 4.73
C LEU A 102 11.99 -0.10 5.92
N ALA A 103 11.57 0.83 6.78
CA ALA A 103 10.67 0.57 7.90
C ALA A 103 9.32 0.04 7.43
N LEU A 104 8.73 0.67 6.39
CA LEU A 104 7.48 0.21 5.80
C LEU A 104 7.58 -1.24 5.30
N LEU A 105 8.65 -1.59 4.57
CA LEU A 105 8.83 -2.95 4.08
C LEU A 105 8.95 -3.97 5.23
N GLY A 106 9.69 -3.62 6.29
CA GLY A 106 9.80 -4.46 7.48
C GLY A 106 8.47 -4.66 8.20
N THR A 107 7.68 -3.60 8.36
CA THR A 107 6.34 -3.67 8.96
C THR A 107 5.40 -4.54 8.14
N MET A 108 5.43 -4.40 6.81
CA MET A 108 4.56 -5.17 5.92
C MET A 108 4.92 -6.65 5.87
N GLN A 109 6.20 -7.00 5.87
CA GLN A 109 6.64 -8.41 5.89
C GLN A 109 6.05 -9.18 7.09
N ASN A 110 5.87 -8.50 8.22
CA ASN A 110 5.36 -9.09 9.46
C ASN A 110 3.83 -9.26 9.48
N GLN A 111 3.10 -8.82 8.46
CA GLN A 111 1.65 -8.89 8.44
C GLN A 111 1.15 -10.26 7.96
N HIS A 112 0.29 -10.88 8.77
CA HIS A 112 -0.25 -12.22 8.56
C HIS A 112 -1.17 -12.34 7.33
N PHE A 113 -1.70 -11.22 6.83
CA PHE A 113 -2.61 -11.22 5.68
C PHE A 113 -1.90 -11.24 4.32
N PHE A 114 -0.57 -11.14 4.26
CA PHE A 114 0.17 -11.34 3.03
C PHE A 114 0.42 -12.81 2.74
N THR A 115 0.35 -13.17 1.46
CA THR A 115 0.74 -14.51 1.02
C THR A 115 2.25 -14.69 1.14
N PRO A 116 2.76 -15.93 1.32
CA PRO A 116 4.20 -16.18 1.35
C PRO A 116 4.96 -15.60 0.15
N LYS A 117 4.36 -15.65 -1.04
CA LYS A 117 4.94 -15.07 -2.26
C LYS A 117 5.08 -13.54 -2.20
N GLN A 118 4.13 -12.85 -1.56
CA GLN A 118 4.22 -11.41 -1.35
C GLN A 118 5.29 -11.08 -0.31
N THR A 119 5.36 -11.87 0.76
CA THR A 119 6.41 -11.75 1.79
C THR A 119 7.80 -11.96 1.21
N ASP A 120 8.00 -12.99 0.39
CA ASP A 120 9.28 -13.25 -0.28
C ASP A 120 9.68 -12.09 -1.20
N LYS A 121 8.73 -11.51 -1.93
CA LYS A 121 8.98 -10.29 -2.73
C LYS A 121 9.45 -9.13 -1.87
N MET A 122 8.79 -8.90 -0.73
CA MET A 122 9.18 -7.82 0.19
C MET A 122 10.57 -8.07 0.78
N LEU A 123 10.92 -9.30 1.12
CA LEU A 123 12.28 -9.68 1.55
C LEU A 123 13.34 -9.40 0.49
N VAL A 124 13.03 -9.70 -0.78
CA VAL A 124 13.91 -9.34 -1.91
C VAL A 124 14.09 -7.83 -2.00
N TRP A 125 13.01 -7.06 -1.87
CA TRP A 125 13.11 -5.59 -1.91
C TRP A 125 13.89 -5.01 -0.73
N ILE A 126 13.72 -5.55 0.48
CA ILE A 126 14.53 -5.18 1.66
C ILE A 126 16.01 -5.42 1.36
N LYS A 127 16.35 -6.58 0.80
CA LYS A 127 17.73 -6.90 0.43
C LYS A 127 18.27 -5.94 -0.65
N GLU A 128 17.52 -5.68 -1.71
CA GLU A 128 17.91 -4.75 -2.79
C GLU A 128 18.25 -3.36 -2.24
N VAL A 129 17.44 -2.87 -1.31
CA VAL A 129 17.57 -1.55 -0.67
C VAL A 129 18.73 -1.54 0.32
N ALA A 130 18.91 -2.60 1.10
CA ALA A 130 20.00 -2.73 2.07
C ALA A 130 21.38 -2.88 1.40
N ASP A 131 21.44 -3.58 0.26
CA ASP A 131 22.68 -3.77 -0.52
C ASP A 131 23.07 -2.49 -1.28
N ASN A 132 22.11 -1.59 -1.55
CA ASN A 132 22.32 -0.33 -2.28
C ASN A 132 21.72 0.87 -1.52
N PRO A 133 22.25 1.22 -0.34
CA PRO A 133 21.77 2.40 0.37
C PRO A 133 22.05 3.66 -0.48
N PRO A 134 21.14 4.65 -0.47
CA PRO A 134 21.40 5.91 -1.13
C PRO A 134 22.63 6.55 -0.50
N SER A 135 23.59 6.93 -1.34
CA SER A 135 24.80 7.59 -0.88
C SER A 135 24.41 8.91 -0.19
N PRO A 136 24.88 9.19 1.04
CA PRO A 136 24.51 10.41 1.79
C PRO A 136 24.98 11.73 1.12
N HIS A 137 25.58 11.66 -0.06
CA HIS A 137 26.15 12.79 -0.80
C HIS A 137 25.91 12.77 -2.31
N ALA A 138 24.91 12.06 -2.84
CA ALA A 138 24.59 12.19 -4.26
C ALA A 138 23.84 13.54 -4.48
N PRO A 139 24.45 14.57 -5.10
CA PRO A 139 23.72 15.79 -5.41
C PRO A 139 22.57 15.44 -6.36
N ALA A 140 21.38 15.96 -6.07
CA ALA A 140 20.19 15.84 -6.90
C ALA A 140 20.56 15.91 -8.39
N GLN A 141 20.28 14.85 -9.14
CA GLN A 141 20.54 14.83 -10.58
C GLN A 141 19.85 16.06 -11.20
N PRO A 142 20.59 16.94 -11.90
CA PRO A 142 19.98 18.11 -12.51
C PRO A 142 18.99 17.65 -13.57
N GLU A 143 17.75 18.15 -13.49
CA GLU A 143 16.72 17.96 -14.50
C GLU A 143 17.30 18.25 -15.90
N PRO A 144 16.99 17.43 -16.93
CA PRO A 144 17.41 17.72 -18.29
C PRO A 144 16.70 19.01 -18.76
N LYS A 145 17.40 20.14 -18.68
CA LYS A 145 16.96 21.42 -19.25
C LYS A 145 16.61 21.21 -20.73
N ALA A 146 15.32 21.31 -21.03
CA ALA A 146 14.79 21.29 -22.38
C ALA A 146 15.55 22.32 -23.24
N LYS A 147 16.19 21.84 -24.30
CA LYS A 147 16.89 22.69 -25.27
C LYS A 147 15.89 23.66 -25.90
N ALA A 148 16.07 24.95 -25.61
CA ALA A 148 15.40 26.03 -26.30
C ALA A 148 15.73 25.96 -27.80
N LYS A 149 14.67 26.01 -28.62
CA LYS A 149 14.76 26.11 -30.08
C LYS A 149 15.54 27.38 -30.47
N ALA A 150 16.64 27.21 -31.20
CA ALA A 150 17.28 28.30 -31.92
C ALA A 150 16.44 28.64 -33.16
N LYS A 151 16.31 29.94 -33.39
CA LYS A 151 15.58 30.59 -34.47
C LYS A 151 16.49 30.78 -35.68
#